data_AF-A0A645AX90-F1
#
_entry.id   AF-A0A645AX90-F1
#
_cell.length_a   1.000
_cell.length_b   1.000
_cell.length_c   1.000
_cell.angle_alpha   90.00
_cell.angle_beta   90.00
_cell.angle_gamma   90.00
#
_symmetry.space_group_name_H-M   'P 1'
#
loop_
_entity.id
_entity.type
_entity.pdbx_description
1 polymer ?
#
loop_
_entity_poly.entity_id
_entity_poly.type
_entity_poly.pdbx_seq_one_letter_code
_entity_poly.pdbx_strand_id
1 'polypeptide(L)' 'MVLILTGFTLIALIDLIPLIRQHAKSGIAAFSIVLITALTLAILQINKVEVPSVLILLGDALKALGISY' A
#
# COMPACT_ATOMS: atom_id res chain seq x y z
N MET A 1 -4.67 15.16 0.12
CA MET A 1 -3.59 14.68 -0.77
C MET A 1 -2.21 15.05 -0.30
N VAL A 2 -1.92 16.34 -0.14
CA VAL A 2 -0.64 16.83 0.42
C VAL A 2 -0.33 16.14 1.75
N LEU A 3 -1.30 16.07 2.68
CA LEU A 3 -1.14 15.38 3.97
C LEU A 3 -0.73 13.89 3.85
N ILE A 4 -1.28 13.18 2.86
CA ILE A 4 -1.01 11.75 2.64
C ILE A 4 0.41 11.57 2.12
N LEU A 5 0.80 12.37 1.12
CA LEU A 5 2.16 12.36 0.58
C LEU A 5 3.18 12.76 1.65
N THR A 6 2.91 13.80 2.43
CA THR A 6 3.75 14.22 3.56
C THR A 6 3.87 13.10 4.59
N GLY A 7 2.78 12.37 4.89
CA GLY A 7 2.80 11.20 5.76
C GLY A 7 3.73 10.10 5.23
N PHE A 8 3.59 9.72 3.96
CA PHE A 8 4.48 8.73 3.33
C PHE A 8 5.95 9.18 3.31
N THR A 9 6.21 10.47 3.05
CA THR A 9 7.56 11.03 3.12
C THR A 9 8.14 10.96 4.53
N LEU A 10 7.35 11.28 5.56
CA LEU A 10 7.78 11.19 6.95
C LEU A 10 8.06 9.73 7.36
N ILE A 11 7.18 8.79 7.00
CA ILE A 11 7.40 7.36 7.26
C ILE A 11 8.69 6.89 6.57
N ALA A 12 8.90 7.25 5.31
CA ALA A 12 10.14 6.95 4.61
C ALA A 12 11.36 7.55 5.31
N LEU A 13 11.32 8.80 5.79
CA LEU A 13 12.44 9.40 6.49
C LEU A 13 12.71 8.76 7.86
N ILE A 14 11.67 8.40 8.61
CA ILE A 14 11.84 7.83 9.95
C ILE A 14 12.34 6.38 9.87
N ASP A 15 11.77 5.57 8.98
CA ASP A 15 12.04 4.13 8.95
C ASP A 15 13.13 3.75 7.93
N LEU A 16 13.18 4.38 6.76
CA LEU A 16 14.16 4.00 5.73
C LEU A 16 15.59 4.40 6.11
N ILE A 17 15.78 5.54 6.79
CA ILE A 17 17.11 6.02 7.22
C ILE A 17 17.81 5.02 8.15
N PRO A 18 17.22 4.57 9.28
CA PRO A 18 17.86 3.59 10.15
C PRO A 18 18.06 2.24 9.46
N LEU A 19 17.15 1.82 8.57
CA LEU A 19 17.27 0.61 7.78
C LEU A 19 18.47 0.63 6.81
N ILE A 20 18.71 1.77 6.15
CA ILE A 20 19.89 1.99 5.32
C ILE A 20 21.15 1.98 6.17
N ARG A 21 21.14 2.66 7.33
CA ARG A 21 22.30 2.70 8.25
C ARG A 21 22.69 1.33 8.79
N GLN A 22 21.72 0.45 9.02
CA GLN A 22 21.97 -0.92 9.49
C GLN A 22 22.32 -1.89 8.35
N HIS A 23 22.39 -1.43 7.10
CA HIS A 23 22.59 -2.28 5.91
C HIS A 23 21.66 -3.50 5.85
N ALA A 24 20.47 -3.40 6.46
CA ALA A 24 19.52 -4.49 6.57
C ALA A 24 18.76 -4.66 5.25
N LYS A 25 19.43 -5.23 4.23
CA LYS A 25 18.92 -5.36 2.85
C LYS A 25 17.54 -6.01 2.78
N SER A 26 17.29 -7.04 3.61
CA SER A 26 15.99 -7.71 3.70
C SER A 26 14.90 -6.76 4.23
N GLY A 27 15.20 -5.99 5.28
CA GLY A 27 14.27 -5.01 5.82
C GLY A 27 14.00 -3.88 4.83
N ILE A 28 15.02 -3.41 4.10
CA ILE A 28 14.87 -2.36 3.08
C ILE A 28 13.95 -2.87 1.97
N ALA A 29 14.14 -4.10 1.51
CA ALA A 29 13.28 -4.71 0.49
C ALA A 29 11.83 -4.82 0.98
N ALA A 30 11.60 -5.37 2.18
CA ALA A 30 10.27 -5.51 2.75
C ALA A 30 9.57 -4.16 2.93
N PHE A 31 10.26 -3.18 3.51
CA PHE A 31 9.75 -1.83 3.68
C PHE A 31 9.43 -1.16 2.34
N SER A 32 10.33 -1.28 1.35
CA SER A 32 10.14 -0.67 0.03
C SER A 32 8.94 -1.26 -0.69
N ILE A 33 8.74 -2.58 -0.62
CA ILE A 33 7.57 -3.24 -1.21
C ILE A 33 6.28 -2.64 -0.61
N VAL A 34 6.18 -2.61 0.72
CA VAL A 34 4.99 -2.09 1.40
C VAL A 34 4.77 -0.61 1.08
N LEU A 35 5.83 0.21 1.16
CA LEU A 35 5.76 1.65 0.88
C LEU A 35 5.32 1.91 -0.57
N ILE A 36 5.90 1.22 -1.54
CA ILE A 36 5.56 1.36 -2.96
C ILE A 36 4.12 0.93 -3.21
N THR A 37 3.67 -0.19 -2.66
CA THR A 37 2.28 -0.65 -2.80
C THR A 37 1.31 0.38 -2.24
N ALA A 38 1.55 0.87 -1.01
CA ALA A 38 0.70 1.85 -0.37
C ALA A 38 0.70 3.20 -1.12
N LEU A 39 1.85 3.65 -1.62
CA LEU A 39 1.96 4.85 -2.46
C LEU A 39 1.22 4.69 -3.79
N THR A 40 1.31 3.52 -4.42
CA THR A 40 0.61 3.22 -5.68
C THR A 40 -0.91 3.28 -5.48
N LEU A 41 -1.42 2.66 -4.41
CA LEU A 41 -2.84 2.74 -4.05
C LEU A 41 -3.29 4.18 -3.76
N ALA A 42 -2.46 4.95 -3.05
CA ALA A 42 -2.74 6.36 -2.81
C ALA A 42 -2.84 7.15 -4.12
N ILE A 43 -1.91 6.93 -5.07
CA ILE A 43 -1.91 7.55 -6.41
C ILE A 43 -3.16 7.16 -7.21
N LEU A 44 -3.56 5.88 -7.17
CA LEU A 44 -4.78 5.41 -7.84
C LEU A 44 -6.04 6.09 -7.29
N GLN A 45 -6.14 6.25 -5.97
CA GLN A 45 -7.24 7.01 -5.35
C GLN A 45 -7.28 8.48 -5.80
N ILE A 46 -6.13 9.14 -6.03
CA ILE A 46 -6.07 10.52 -6.56
C ILE A 46 -6.72 10.61 -7.93
N ASN A 47 -6.39 9.65 -8.78
CA ASN A 47 -6.88 9.59 -10.15
C ASN A 47 -8.34 9.11 -10.24
N LYS A 48 -9.04 9.00 -9.08
CA LYS A 48 -10.39 8.45 -8.95
C LYS A 48 -10.53 7.07 -9.59
N VAL A 49 -9.43 6.31 -9.65
CA VAL A 49 -9.49 4.92 -10.03
C VAL A 49 -10.13 4.20 -8.84
N GLU A 50 -11.27 3.58 -9.09
CA GLU A 50 -11.93 2.73 -8.11
C GLU A 50 -11.00 1.56 -7.80
N VAL A 51 -10.36 1.62 -6.64
CA VAL A 51 -9.65 0.47 -6.10
C VAL A 51 -10.72 -0.36 -5.38
N PRO A 52 -11.16 -1.50 -5.94
CA PRO A 52 -12.15 -2.33 -5.29
C PRO A 52 -11.60 -2.75 -3.93
N SER A 53 -12.40 -2.55 -2.89
CA SER A 53 -11.99 -2.97 -1.55
C SER A 53 -11.78 -4.48 -1.53
N VAL A 54 -10.90 -4.95 -0.64
CA VAL A 54 -10.70 -6.39 -0.43
C VAL A 54 -12.03 -7.10 -0.12
N LEU A 55 -12.96 -6.40 0.53
CA LEU A 55 -14.31 -6.89 0.81
C LEU A 55 -15.14 -7.09 -0.46
N ILE A 56 -15.03 -6.18 -1.43
CA ILE A 56 -15.71 -6.28 -2.73
C ILE A 56 -15.10 -7.42 -3.54
N LEU A 57 -13.77 -7.52 -3.61
CA LEU A 57 -13.08 -8.61 -4.31
C LEU A 57 -13.43 -9.97 -3.71
N LEU A 58 -13.52 -10.06 -2.38
CA LEU A 58 -13.96 -11.27 -1.71
C LEU A 58 -15.44 -11.56 -1.98
N GLY A 59 -16.29 -10.55 -2.00
CA GLY A 59 -17.69 -10.67 -2.38
C GLY A 59 -17.87 -11.16 -3.82
N ASP A 60 -17.06 -10.66 -4.75
CA ASP A 60 -17.06 -11.09 -6.15
C ASP A 60 -16.51 -12.51 -6.31
N ALA A 61 -15.47 -12.88 -5.54
CA ALA A 61 -14.96 -14.24 -5.50
C ALA A 61 -15.98 -15.22 -4.92
N LEU A 62 -16.67 -14.86 -3.83
CA LEU A 62 -17.74 -15.66 -3.23
C LEU A 62 -18.93 -15.80 -4.17
N LYS A 63 -19.33 -14.72 -4.87
CA LYS A 63 -20.34 -14.77 -5.94
C LYS A 63 -19.90 -15.69 -7.08
N ALA A 64 -18.65 -15.62 -7.53
CA ALA A 64 -18.10 -16.50 -8.55
C ALA A 64 -18.07 -17.97 -8.09
N LEU A 65 -17.98 -18.22 -6.78
CA LEU A 65 -18.06 -19.54 -6.16
C LEU A 65 -19.51 -20.02 -5.91
N GLY A 66 -20.51 -19.24 -6.33
CA GLY A 66 -21.93 -19.56 -6.18
C GLY A 66 -22.51 -19.25 -4.80
N ILE A 67 -21.76 -18.57 -3.92
CA ILE A 67 -22.23 -18.09 -2.62
C ILE A 67 -22.75 -16.67 -2.82
N SER A 68 -23.97 -16.54 -3.34
CA SER A 68 -24.68 -15.26 -3.38
C SER A 68 -25.76 -15.21 -2.31
N TYR A 69 -25.75 -14.17 -1.47
CA TYR A 69 -26.96 -13.67 -0.81
C TYR A 69 -27.43 -12.42 -1.56
#